data_AF-A5IL71-F1
#
_entry.id   AF-A5IL71-F1
#
_cell.length_a   1.000
_cell.length_b   1.000
_cell.length_c   1.000
_cell.angle_alpha   90.00
_cell.angle_beta   90.00
_cell.angle_gamma   90.00
#
_symmetry.space_group_name_H-M   'P 1'
#
loop_
_entity.id
_entity.type
_entity.pdbx_description
1 polymer ?
#
loop_
_entity_poly.entity_id
_entity_poly.type
_entity_poly.pdbx_seq_one_letter_code
_entity_poly.pdbx_strand_id
1 'polypeptide(L)'
;MKFLFWEFGKKKKSRETAKKRLEQIVGTTKRRQMNITEIIPKEMLDKNSDKIKERIASWLSETFNVEKEKIKIDLEEREGHVVIITNVFFK
;
A
#
# COMPACT_ATOMS: atom_id res chain seq x y z
N MET A 1 -36.59 7.58 40.01
CA MET A 1 -36.04 8.36 38.87
C MET A 1 -34.49 8.37 38.76
N LYS A 2 -33.74 7.46 39.42
CA LYS A 2 -32.25 7.49 39.41
C LYS A 2 -31.57 6.58 38.39
N PHE A 3 -32.32 5.70 37.71
CA PHE A 3 -31.78 4.70 36.78
C PHE A 3 -31.71 5.14 35.30
N LEU A 4 -32.52 6.14 34.89
CA LEU A 4 -32.55 6.59 33.50
C LEU A 4 -31.29 7.35 33.07
N PHE A 5 -30.64 8.09 33.98
CA PHE A 5 -29.45 8.89 33.64
C PHE A 5 -28.19 8.04 33.38
N TRP A 6 -28.12 6.81 33.88
CA TRP A 6 -26.95 5.94 33.68
C TRP A 6 -26.88 5.36 32.26
N GLU A 7 -28.04 5.10 31.65
CA GLU A 7 -28.16 4.57 30.29
C GLU A 7 -27.73 5.59 29.22
N PHE A 8 -28.08 6.87 29.40
CA PHE A 8 -27.74 7.93 28.45
C PHE A 8 -26.23 8.23 28.39
N GLY A 9 -25.52 8.10 29.51
CA GLY A 9 -24.06 8.26 29.56
C GLY A 9 -23.31 7.15 28.80
N LYS A 10 -23.80 5.90 28.87
CA LYS A 10 -23.25 4.76 28.13
C LYS A 10 -23.42 4.93 26.62
N LYS A 11 -24.57 5.44 26.15
CA LYS A 11 -24.83 5.73 24.73
C LYS A 11 -23.92 6.83 24.18
N LYS A 12 -23.64 7.90 24.95
CA LYS A 12 -22.67 8.95 24.54
C LYS A 12 -21.25 8.40 24.40
N LYS A 13 -20.79 7.59 25.35
CA LYS A 13 -19.45 6.93 25.29
C LYS A 13 -19.32 5.97 24.11
N SER A 14 -20.38 5.21 23.79
CA SER A 14 -20.43 4.32 22.62
C SER A 14 -20.30 5.09 21.30
N ARG A 15 -20.96 6.24 21.18
CA ARG A 15 -20.88 7.10 19.99
C ARG A 15 -19.48 7.66 19.76
N GLU A 16 -18.81 8.12 20.82
CA GLU A 16 -17.44 8.64 20.72
C GLU A 16 -16.41 7.56 20.38
N THR A 17 -16.57 6.35 20.94
CA THR A 17 -15.69 5.22 20.61
C THR A 17 -15.89 4.73 19.18
N ALA A 18 -17.14 4.67 18.70
CA ALA A 18 -17.43 4.36 17.30
C ALA A 18 -16.84 5.42 16.35
N LYS A 19 -16.97 6.71 16.68
CA LYS A 19 -16.40 7.82 15.89
C LYS A 19 -14.87 7.73 15.81
N LYS A 20 -14.17 7.50 16.93
CA LYS A 20 -12.70 7.33 16.93
C LYS A 20 -12.24 6.13 16.10
N ARG A 21 -12.96 5.01 16.15
CA ARG A 21 -12.65 3.82 15.33
C ARG A 21 -12.82 4.12 13.84
N LEU A 22 -13.90 4.80 13.47
CA LEU A 22 -14.12 5.24 12.09
C LEU A 22 -13.05 6.23 11.63
N GLU A 23 -12.67 7.20 12.45
CA GLU A 23 -11.60 8.15 12.13
C GLU A 23 -10.24 7.47 11.97
N GLN A 24 -9.94 6.41 12.75
CA GLN A 24 -8.73 5.62 12.57
C GLN A 24 -8.76 4.80 11.27
N ILE A 25 -9.90 4.20 10.92
CA ILE A 25 -10.06 3.43 9.68
C ILE A 25 -10.02 4.37 8.46
N VAL A 26 -10.73 5.50 8.51
CA VAL A 26 -10.77 6.48 7.41
C VAL A 26 -9.48 7.28 7.32
N GLY A 27 -8.85 7.60 8.45
CA GLY A 27 -7.58 8.34 8.53
C GLY A 27 -6.38 7.54 8.01
N THR A 28 -6.38 6.21 8.20
CA THR A 28 -5.40 5.31 7.55
C THR A 28 -5.72 5.07 6.07
N THR A 29 -6.98 5.29 5.65
CA THR A 29 -7.45 5.09 4.26
C THR A 29 -7.46 6.37 3.42
N LYS A 30 -6.95 7.51 3.93
CA LYS A 30 -6.59 8.64 3.06
C LYS A 30 -5.42 8.22 2.17
N ARG A 31 -5.76 7.50 1.09
CA ARG A 31 -4.89 7.22 -0.04
C ARG A 31 -4.24 8.54 -0.41
N ARG A 32 -2.92 8.62 -0.27
CA ARG A 32 -2.13 9.72 -0.84
C ARG A 32 -2.50 9.76 -2.32
N GLN A 33 -3.34 10.71 -2.72
CA GLN A 33 -3.47 11.07 -4.13
C GLN A 33 -2.10 11.62 -4.51
N MET A 34 -1.27 10.76 -5.09
CA MET A 34 0.00 11.18 -5.64
C MET A 34 -0.34 11.94 -6.91
N ASN A 35 -0.24 13.27 -6.85
CA ASN A 35 -0.32 14.10 -8.04
C ASN A 35 0.83 13.65 -8.97
N ILE A 36 0.48 13.17 -10.15
CA ILE A 36 1.43 12.68 -11.16
C ILE A 36 2.14 13.90 -11.73
N THR A 37 3.38 14.14 -11.29
CA THR A 37 4.16 15.32 -11.70
C THR A 37 4.86 15.12 -13.04
N GLU A 38 5.16 13.86 -13.42
CA GLU A 38 5.94 13.56 -14.62
C GLU A 38 5.47 12.25 -15.27
N ILE A 39 4.99 12.36 -16.51
CA ILE A 39 4.67 11.20 -17.35
C ILE A 39 6.01 10.70 -17.91
N ILE A 40 6.54 9.62 -17.35
CA ILE A 40 7.71 8.95 -17.92
C ILE A 40 7.30 8.39 -19.28
N PRO A 41 8.00 8.73 -20.39
CA PRO A 41 7.69 8.19 -21.71
C PRO A 41 7.81 6.66 -21.71
N LYS A 42 6.80 5.97 -22.26
CA LYS A 42 6.76 4.50 -22.43
C LYS A 42 8.08 3.88 -22.88
N GLU A 43 8.71 4.53 -23.83
CA GLU A 43 9.95 4.07 -24.47
C GLU A 43 11.15 4.01 -23.51
N MET A 44 11.15 4.83 -22.44
CA MET A 44 12.19 4.79 -21.40
C MET A 44 12.01 3.60 -20.46
N LEU A 45 10.77 3.17 -20.23
CA LEU A 45 10.47 2.00 -19.41
C LEU A 45 10.80 0.71 -20.14
N ASP A 46 10.38 0.58 -21.39
CA ASP A 46 10.65 -0.64 -22.16
C ASP A 46 12.15 -0.88 -22.37
N LYS A 47 12.95 0.19 -22.55
CA LYS A 47 14.42 0.06 -22.70
C LYS A 47 15.14 -0.26 -21.39
N ASN A 48 14.56 0.09 -20.24
CA ASN A 48 15.20 -0.06 -18.94
C ASN A 48 14.53 -1.13 -18.06
N SER A 49 13.41 -1.72 -18.49
CA SER A 49 12.60 -2.65 -17.71
C SER A 49 13.44 -3.80 -17.17
N ASP A 50 14.28 -4.38 -18.02
CA ASP A 50 15.05 -5.57 -17.66
C ASP A 50 16.15 -5.23 -16.65
N LYS A 51 16.81 -4.08 -16.82
CA LYS A 51 17.80 -3.57 -15.85
C LYS A 51 17.15 -3.25 -14.50
N ILE A 52 15.94 -2.67 -14.52
CA ILE A 52 15.18 -2.37 -13.31
C ILE A 52 14.78 -3.68 -12.60
N LYS A 53 14.23 -4.65 -13.34
CA LYS A 53 13.88 -5.98 -12.82
C LYS A 53 15.09 -6.68 -12.21
N GLU A 54 16.22 -6.72 -12.91
CA GLU A 54 17.43 -7.38 -12.44
C GLU A 54 17.97 -6.74 -11.15
N ARG A 55 17.96 -5.40 -11.08
CA ARG A 55 18.44 -4.69 -9.90
C ARG A 55 17.55 -4.91 -8.68
N ILE A 56 16.23 -4.88 -8.88
CA ILE A 56 15.26 -5.19 -7.81
C ILE A 56 15.39 -6.65 -7.38
N ALA A 57 15.49 -7.60 -8.32
CA ALA A 57 15.65 -9.02 -8.02
C ALA A 57 16.93 -9.30 -7.24
N SER A 58 18.04 -8.66 -7.60
CA SER A 58 19.33 -8.84 -6.94
C SER A 58 19.29 -8.29 -5.51
N TRP A 59 18.76 -7.08 -5.34
CA TRP A 59 18.60 -6.49 -4.01
C TRP A 59 17.71 -7.33 -3.09
N LEU A 60 16.59 -7.85 -3.60
CA LEU A 60 15.68 -8.70 -2.83
C LEU A 60 16.28 -10.08 -2.53
N SER A 61 17.02 -10.65 -3.47
CA SER A 61 17.72 -11.92 -3.29
C SER A 61 18.73 -11.83 -2.14
N GLU A 62 19.52 -10.75 -2.10
CA GLU A 62 20.47 -10.48 -1.01
C GLU A 62 19.75 -10.18 0.33
N THR A 63 18.69 -9.36 0.29
CA THR A 63 17.97 -8.93 1.48
C THR A 63 17.23 -10.08 2.17
N PHE A 64 16.60 -10.94 1.38
CA PHE A 64 15.75 -12.02 1.86
C PHE A 64 16.43 -13.39 1.81
N ASN A 65 17.67 -13.46 1.34
CA ASN A 65 18.45 -14.68 1.15
C ASN A 65 17.66 -15.78 0.40
N VAL A 66 17.09 -15.39 -0.74
CA VAL A 66 16.27 -16.26 -1.60
C VAL A 66 16.81 -16.22 -3.02
N GLU A 67 16.71 -17.34 -3.71
CA GLU A 67 17.11 -17.47 -5.11
C GLU A 67 16.31 -16.51 -6.00
N LYS A 68 16.95 -15.94 -7.01
CA LYS A 68 16.31 -14.99 -7.94
C LYS A 68 15.08 -15.59 -8.65
N GLU A 69 15.07 -16.90 -8.88
CA GLU A 69 13.94 -17.63 -9.48
C GLU A 69 12.66 -17.59 -8.63
N LYS A 70 12.81 -17.41 -7.32
CA LYS A 70 11.70 -17.25 -6.37
C LYS A 70 11.22 -15.80 -6.26
N ILE A 71 11.69 -14.91 -7.14
CA ILE A 71 11.32 -13.50 -7.15
C ILE A 71 10.66 -13.19 -8.49
N LYS A 72 9.36 -12.92 -8.48
CA LYS A 72 8.60 -12.50 -9.67
C LYS A 72 8.41 -10.99 -9.64
N ILE A 73 8.79 -10.33 -10.73
CA ILE A 73 8.71 -8.87 -10.86
C ILE A 73 7.98 -8.53 -12.16
N ASP A 74 6.80 -7.94 -11.99
CA ASP A 74 5.99 -7.43 -13.08
C ASP A 74 6.00 -5.90 -13.06
N LEU A 75 6.09 -5.33 -14.26
CA LEU A 75 6.03 -3.88 -14.49
C LEU A 75 4.77 -3.61 -15.30
N GLU A 76 3.83 -2.89 -14.70
CA GLU A 76 2.62 -2.45 -15.38
C GLU A 76 2.62 -0.93 -15.46
N GLU A 77 2.40 -0.40 -16.65
CA GLU A 77 2.10 1.01 -16.81
C GLU A 77 0.59 1.24 -16.79
N ARG A 78 0.15 2.13 -15.92
CA ARG A 78 -1.25 2.54 -15.82
C ARG A 78 -1.29 4.06 -15.76
N GLU A 79 -2.04 4.69 -16.66
CA GLU A 79 -2.43 6.11 -16.58
C GLU A 79 -1.33 7.06 -16.05
N GLY A 80 -0.14 7.04 -16.68
CA GLY A 80 0.95 7.97 -16.37
C GLY A 80 1.83 7.60 -15.16
N HIS A 81 1.68 6.40 -14.59
CA HIS A 81 2.58 5.88 -13.56
C HIS A 81 2.94 4.41 -13.80
N VAL A 82 4.05 4.00 -13.17
CA VAL A 82 4.58 2.64 -13.25
C VAL A 82 4.30 1.93 -11.95
N VAL A 83 3.62 0.80 -12.05
CA VAL A 83 3.39 -0.11 -10.95
C VAL A 83 4.41 -1.23 -11.06
N ILE A 84 5.27 -1.36 -10.04
CA ILE A 84 6.20 -2.48 -9.92
C ILE A 84 5.61 -3.44 -8.90
N ILE A 85 5.18 -4.62 -9.39
CA ILE A 85 4.62 -5.68 -8.56
C ILE A 85 5.71 -6.70 -8.32
N THR A 86 6.11 -6.85 -7.05
CA THR A 86 7.16 -7.78 -6.66
C THR A 86 6.61 -8.84 -5.72
N ASN A 87 6.74 -10.11 -6.11
CA ASN A 87 6.40 -11.25 -5.28
C ASN A 87 7.66 -12.04 -4.93
N VAL A 88 7.90 -12.26 -3.62
CA VAL A 88 9.02 -13.05 -3.11
C VAL A 88 8.47 -14.33 -2.48
N PHE A 89 8.90 -15.48 -2.97
CA PHE A 89 8.48 -16.79 -2.48
C PHE A 89 9.55 -17.37 -1.56
N PHE A 90 9.18 -17.69 -0.31
CA PHE A 90 10.09 -18.28 0.68
C PHE A 90 10.04 -19.81 0.75
N LYS A 91 9.05 -20.43 0.09
CA LYS A 91 8.90 -21.89 0.02
C LYS A 91 9.69 -22.47 -1.13
#